data_AF-A0A950KRF8-F1
#
_entry.id   AF-A0A950KRF8-F1
#
_cell.length_a   1.000
_cell.length_b   1.000
_cell.length_c   1.000
_cell.angle_alpha   90.00
_cell.angle_beta   90.00
_cell.angle_gamma   90.00
#
_symmetry.space_group_name_H-M   'P 1'
#
loop_
_entity.id
_entity.type
_entity.pdbx_description
1 polymer ?
#
loop_
_entity_poly.entity_id
_entity_poly.type
_entity_poly.pdbx_seq_one_letter_code
_entity_poly.pdbx_strand_id
1 'polypeptide(L)'
;HEAQAKHIISVIQQVAGEEGNKLLQQTLGDIQRYHSSPVEAAEAANEAAVRLLVLSHLTPPQSSILAQWAFLRGVSTIRPRGVELGYDGMMITLPINSREIRISRLN
;
A
#
# COMPACT_ATOMS: atom_id res chain seq x y z
N HIS A 1 -6.82 3.54 -2.08
CA HIS A 1 -7.02 2.60 -0.95
C HIS A 1 -5.85 2.79 -0.01
N GLU A 2 -6.06 2.92 1.29
CA GLU A 2 -4.93 2.97 2.24
C GLU A 2 -4.16 1.64 2.24
N ALA A 3 -2.88 1.64 2.59
CA ALA A 3 -2.09 0.41 2.60
C ALA A 3 -0.96 0.44 3.64
N GLN A 4 -0.92 -0.61 4.46
CA GLN A 4 0.14 -0.88 5.40
C GLN A 4 0.83 -2.20 5.06
N ALA A 5 2.15 -2.19 4.84
CA ALA A 5 2.91 -3.42 4.66
C ALA A 5 3.05 -4.15 6.00
N LYS A 6 1.99 -4.87 6.40
CA LYS A 6 1.89 -5.59 7.68
C LYS A 6 3.11 -6.47 7.92
N HIS A 7 3.61 -7.16 6.89
CA HIS A 7 4.81 -7.99 6.99
C HIS A 7 6.09 -7.23 7.40
N ILE A 8 6.24 -5.96 7.01
CA ILE A 8 7.35 -5.09 7.45
C ILE A 8 7.07 -4.60 8.88
N ILE A 9 5.83 -4.18 9.15
CA ILE A 9 5.41 -3.72 10.49
C ILE A 9 5.60 -4.83 11.54
N SER A 10 5.32 -6.09 11.22
CA SER A 10 5.54 -7.22 12.13
C SER A 10 7.01 -7.39 12.50
N VAL A 11 7.94 -7.15 11.56
CA VAL A 11 9.39 -7.19 11.85
C VAL A 11 9.78 -6.05 12.81
N ILE A 12 9.31 -4.83 12.55
CA ILE A 12 9.58 -3.68 13.43
C ILE A 12 8.96 -3.90 14.82
N GLN A 13 7.75 -4.44 14.87
CA GLN A 13 7.05 -4.79 16.10
C GLN A 13 7.84 -5.80 16.94
N GLN A 14 8.39 -6.84 16.30
CA GLN A 14 9.19 -7.86 16.96
C GLN A 14 10.45 -7.23 17.58
N VAL A 15 11.22 -6.47 16.79
CA VAL A 15 12.43 -5.78 17.27
C VAL A 15 12.11 -4.82 18.40
N ALA A 16 11.01 -4.07 18.33
CA ALA A 16 10.58 -3.18 19.42
C ALA A 16 10.31 -3.95 20.73
N GLY A 17 9.79 -5.17 20.64
CA GLY A 17 9.61 -6.06 21.79
C GLY A 17 10.93 -6.58 22.35
N GLU A 18 11.86 -6.97 21.49
CA GLU A 18 13.21 -7.44 21.86
C GLU A 18 14.01 -6.34 22.58
N GLU A 19 13.87 -5.09 22.14
CA GLU A 19 14.48 -3.89 22.77
C GLU A 19 13.71 -3.41 24.02
N GLY A 20 12.64 -4.11 24.44
CA GLY A 20 11.86 -3.75 25.62
C GLY A 20 10.94 -2.53 25.47
N ASN A 21 10.79 -1.98 24.25
CA ASN A 21 9.89 -0.86 23.97
C ASN A 21 8.43 -1.33 23.79
N LYS A 22 7.82 -1.70 24.92
CA LYS A 22 6.46 -2.26 24.97
C LYS A 22 5.39 -1.34 24.37
N LEU A 23 5.51 -0.03 24.55
CA LEU A 23 4.55 0.94 23.99
C LEU A 23 4.57 0.90 22.47
N LEU A 24 5.76 0.91 21.87
CA LEU A 24 5.91 0.84 20.42
C LEU A 24 5.45 -0.51 19.89
N GLN A 25 5.83 -1.61 20.54
CA GLN A 25 5.38 -2.96 20.18
C GLN A 25 3.84 -3.06 20.19
N GLN A 26 3.18 -2.53 21.23
CA GLN A 26 1.73 -2.53 21.32
C GLN A 26 1.11 -1.69 20.20
N THR A 27 1.60 -0.47 19.99
CA THR A 27 1.12 0.44 18.94
C THR A 27 1.23 -0.21 17.55
N LEU A 28 2.38 -0.82 17.23
CA LEU A 28 2.61 -1.50 15.96
C LEU A 28 1.72 -2.74 15.80
N GLY A 29 1.40 -3.44 16.89
CA GLY A 29 0.44 -4.53 16.88
C GLY A 29 -1.00 -4.06 16.63
N ASP A 30 -1.40 -2.98 17.28
CA ASP A 30 -2.77 -2.45 17.18
C ASP A 30 -3.06 -1.88 15.80
N ILE A 31 -2.11 -1.14 15.20
CA ILE A 31 -2.29 -0.53 13.87
C ILE A 31 -2.56 -1.56 12.77
N GLN A 32 -2.04 -2.77 12.90
CA GLN A 32 -2.26 -3.84 11.91
C GLN A 32 -3.71 -4.34 11.86
N ARG A 33 -4.53 -4.08 12.89
CA ARG A 33 -5.92 -4.55 12.95
C ARG A 33 -6.91 -3.65 12.19
N TYR A 34 -6.60 -2.37 12.04
CA TYR A 34 -7.48 -1.40 11.41
C TYR A 34 -6.91 -0.81 10.11
N HIS A 35 -5.69 -1.18 9.74
CA HIS A 35 -5.14 -0.93 8.41
C HIS A 35 -5.20 -2.18 7.52
N SER A 36 -5.27 -1.95 6.23
CA SER A 36 -5.33 -2.95 5.17
C SER A 36 -3.94 -3.17 4.59
N SER A 37 -3.60 -4.40 4.29
CA SER A 37 -2.38 -4.74 3.56
C SER A 37 -2.52 -4.42 2.07
N PRO A 38 -1.40 -4.24 1.34
CA PRO A 38 -1.43 -4.13 -0.12
C PRO A 38 -2.12 -5.32 -0.81
N VAL A 39 -2.01 -6.52 -0.22
CA VAL A 39 -2.67 -7.74 -0.72
C VAL A 39 -4.18 -7.67 -0.51
N GLU A 40 -4.65 -7.34 0.70
CA GLU A 40 -6.09 -7.15 0.98
C GLU A 40 -6.69 -6.06 0.10
N ALA A 41 -5.97 -4.95 -0.13
CA ALA A 41 -6.40 -3.90 -1.05
C ALA A 41 -6.51 -4.39 -2.51
N ALA A 42 -5.61 -5.30 -2.93
CA ALA A 42 -5.64 -5.91 -4.25
C ALA A 42 -6.80 -6.90 -4.42
N GLU A 43 -7.11 -7.68 -3.38
CA GLU A 43 -8.28 -8.57 -3.34
C GLU A 43 -9.57 -7.76 -3.47
N ALA A 44 -9.73 -6.71 -2.66
CA ALA A 44 -10.88 -5.81 -2.71
C ALA A 44 -11.03 -5.14 -4.10
N ALA A 45 -9.93 -4.72 -4.72
CA ALA A 45 -9.95 -4.14 -6.06
C ALA A 45 -10.37 -5.14 -7.15
N ASN A 46 -9.97 -6.41 -7.02
CA ASN A 46 -10.41 -7.46 -7.92
C ASN A 46 -11.90 -7.78 -7.74
N GLU A 47 -12.37 -7.90 -6.51
CA GLU A 47 -13.79 -8.14 -6.19
C GLU A 47 -14.68 -7.01 -6.71
N ALA A 48 -14.25 -5.76 -6.55
CA ALA A 48 -14.96 -4.60 -7.06
C ALA A 48 -14.83 -4.41 -8.59
N ALA A 49 -14.08 -5.27 -9.28
CA ALA A 49 -13.80 -5.20 -10.72
C ALA A 49 -13.29 -3.82 -11.20
N VAL A 50 -12.52 -3.11 -10.36
CA VAL A 50 -11.99 -1.79 -10.73
C VAL A 50 -10.82 -1.92 -11.70
N ARG A 51 -10.67 -0.94 -12.59
CA ARG A 51 -9.60 -0.91 -13.61
C ARG A 51 -8.23 -0.57 -13.02
N LEU A 52 -8.19 0.31 -12.03
CA LEU A 52 -6.96 0.79 -11.40
C LEU A 52 -7.13 0.83 -9.89
N LEU A 53 -6.20 0.20 -9.17
CA LEU A 53 -6.01 0.35 -7.74
C LEU A 53 -4.85 1.31 -7.51
N VAL A 54 -5.12 2.42 -6.81
CA VAL A 54 -4.06 3.32 -6.33
C VAL A 54 -3.94 3.15 -4.83
N LEU A 55 -2.77 2.75 -4.37
CA LEU A 55 -2.44 2.64 -2.96
C LEU A 55 -1.96 4.00 -2.46
N SER A 56 -2.58 4.52 -1.41
CA SER A 56 -2.23 5.79 -0.76
C SER A 56 -2.06 5.57 0.73
N HIS A 57 -1.68 6.60 1.50
CA HIS A 57 -1.48 6.48 2.95
C HIS A 57 -0.56 5.29 3.31
N LEU A 58 0.63 5.28 2.71
CA LEU A 58 1.56 4.16 2.72
C LEU A 58 2.30 4.08 4.06
N THR A 59 2.21 2.92 4.73
CA THR A 59 2.91 2.70 6.01
C THR A 59 3.69 1.37 6.00
N PRO A 60 5.01 1.36 6.23
CA PRO A 60 5.89 2.51 6.44
C PRO A 60 6.07 3.38 5.17
N PRO A 61 6.69 4.56 5.27
CA PRO A 61 7.04 5.38 4.10
C PRO A 61 8.03 4.66 3.16
N GLN A 62 7.86 4.86 1.85
CA GLN A 62 8.63 4.16 0.81
C GLN A 62 9.64 5.11 0.14
N SER A 63 10.83 5.29 0.72
CA SER A 63 11.82 6.27 0.24
C SER A 63 12.71 5.79 -0.92
N SER A 64 12.61 4.51 -1.32
CA SER A 64 13.41 3.94 -2.40
C SER A 64 12.63 2.93 -3.23
N ILE A 65 13.14 2.62 -4.43
CA ILE A 65 12.55 1.59 -5.30
C ILE A 65 12.56 0.24 -4.57
N LEU A 66 13.65 -0.13 -3.90
CA LEU A 66 13.72 -1.39 -3.18
C LEU A 66 12.66 -1.48 -2.06
N ALA A 67 12.41 -0.38 -1.36
CA ALA A 67 11.36 -0.31 -0.34
C ALA A 67 9.98 -0.54 -0.99
N GLN A 68 9.69 0.14 -2.10
CA GLN A 68 8.43 -0.04 -2.85
C GLN A 68 8.22 -1.48 -3.30
N TRP A 69 9.28 -2.16 -3.77
CA TRP A 69 9.21 -3.57 -4.16
C TRP A 69 8.92 -4.48 -2.96
N ALA A 70 9.57 -4.23 -1.81
CA ALA A 70 9.27 -4.97 -0.59
C ALA A 70 7.83 -4.72 -0.13
N PHE A 71 7.37 -3.47 -0.17
CA PHE A 71 6.01 -3.08 0.20
C PHE A 71 4.94 -3.80 -0.62
N LEU A 72 5.15 -3.94 -1.93
CA LEU A 72 4.23 -4.62 -2.85
C LEU A 72 4.39 -6.15 -2.89
N ARG A 73 5.20 -6.75 -2.01
CA ARG A 73 5.43 -8.19 -2.00
C ARG A 73 4.09 -8.96 -1.88
N GLY A 74 3.86 -9.88 -2.83
CA GLY A 74 2.68 -10.73 -2.90
C GLY A 74 1.50 -10.11 -3.68
N VAL A 75 1.51 -8.80 -3.93
CA VAL A 75 0.40 -8.12 -4.64
C VAL A 75 0.23 -8.64 -6.06
N SER A 76 1.32 -8.85 -6.79
CA SER A 76 1.28 -9.30 -8.19
C SER A 76 0.69 -10.70 -8.38
N THR A 77 0.74 -11.56 -7.35
CA THR A 77 0.11 -12.88 -7.35
C THR A 77 -1.42 -12.76 -7.34
N ILE A 78 -1.96 -11.77 -6.64
CA ILE A 78 -3.41 -11.52 -6.55
C ILE A 78 -3.87 -10.64 -7.72
N ARG A 79 -3.15 -9.57 -7.99
CA ARG A 79 -3.49 -8.56 -9.00
C ARG A 79 -2.26 -8.21 -9.82
N PRO A 80 -2.06 -8.86 -10.98
CA PRO A 80 -0.82 -8.73 -11.76
C PRO A 80 -0.70 -7.38 -12.50
N ARG A 81 -1.78 -6.59 -12.61
CA ARG A 81 -1.82 -5.32 -13.35
C ARG A 81 -2.78 -4.33 -12.71
N GLY A 82 -2.64 -3.06 -13.07
CA GLY A 82 -3.55 -2.00 -12.62
C GLY A 82 -3.44 -1.75 -11.12
N VAL A 83 -2.21 -1.71 -10.61
CA VAL A 83 -1.84 -1.33 -9.25
C VAL A 83 -0.78 -0.25 -9.35
N GLU A 84 -0.98 0.86 -8.66
CA GLU A 84 -0.06 1.98 -8.62
C GLU A 84 0.19 2.40 -7.17
N LEU A 85 1.43 2.73 -6.85
CA LEU A 85 1.77 3.41 -5.60
C LEU A 85 1.55 4.91 -5.81
N GLY A 86 0.61 5.45 -5.05
CA GLY A 86 0.34 6.88 -5.00
C GLY A 86 1.58 7.64 -4.53
N TYR A 87 1.83 8.77 -5.17
CA TYR A 87 2.90 9.70 -4.82
C TYR A 87 2.35 11.14 -4.84
N ASP A 88 3.01 12.02 -4.08
CA ASP A 88 2.62 13.42 -4.02
C ASP A 88 2.67 14.08 -5.40
N GLY A 89 1.59 14.79 -5.75
CA GLY A 89 1.42 15.38 -7.08
C GLY A 89 1.02 14.39 -8.18
N MET A 90 0.68 13.13 -7.87
CA MET A 90 0.05 12.23 -8.84
C MET A 90 -1.30 12.81 -9.29
N MET A 91 -1.46 13.00 -10.60
CA MET A 91 -2.72 13.40 -11.21
C MET A 91 -3.29 12.24 -12.03
N ILE A 92 -4.57 11.94 -11.83
CA ILE A 92 -5.30 10.90 -12.57
C ILE A 92 -6.40 11.59 -13.37
N THR A 93 -6.38 11.43 -14.70
CA THR A 93 -7.42 11.95 -15.59
C THR A 93 -8.22 10.80 -16.18
N LEU A 94 -9.55 10.91 -16.09
CA LEU A 94 -10.52 9.98 -16.66
C LEU A 94 -11.32 10.71 -17.75
N PRO A 95 -10.96 10.59 -19.04
CA PRO A 95 -11.66 11.29 -20.11
C PRO A 95 -13.11 10.81 -20.25
N ILE A 96 -14.02 11.75 -20.51
CA ILE A 96 -15.43 11.42 -20.77
C ILE A 96 -15.55 10.49 -21.98
N ASN A 97 -16.50 9.54 -21.93
CA ASN A 97 -16.73 8.56 -22.99
C ASN A 97 -15.51 7.70 -23.33
N SER A 98 -14.55 7.56 -22.41
CA SER A 98 -13.36 6.75 -22.60
C SER A 98 -13.19 5.75 -21.45
N ARG A 99 -12.48 4.66 -21.74
CA ARG A 99 -11.97 3.72 -20.72
C ARG A 99 -10.53 4.01 -20.33
N GLU A 100 -9.89 4.99 -20.97
CA GLU A 100 -8.52 5.37 -20.71
C GLU A 100 -8.37 5.92 -19.29
N ILE A 101 -7.26 5.57 -18.64
CA ILE A 101 -6.85 6.15 -17.36
C ILE A 101 -5.47 6.73 -17.60
N ARG A 102 -5.35 8.06 -17.46
CA ARG A 102 -4.08 8.76 -17.66
C ARG A 102 -3.50 9.12 -16.31
N ILE A 103 -2.25 8.75 -16.08
CA ILE A 103 -1.48 9.09 -14.87
C ILE A 103 -0.40 10.07 -15.28
N SER A 104 -0.32 11.20 -14.59
CA SER A 104 0.71 12.22 -14.78
C SER A 104 1.16 12.79 -13.43
N ARG A 105 2.08 13.76 -13.47
CA ARG A 105 2.53 14.51 -12.29
C ARG A 105 2.14 15.99 -12.45
N LEU A 106 1.66 16.60 -11.37
CA LEU A 106 1.51 18.05 -11.27
C LEU A 106 2.90 18.68 -11.22
N ASN A 107 3.20 19.53 -12.19
CA ASN A 107 4.43 20.32 -12.25
C ASN A 107 4.34 21.52 -11.29
#